data_AF-A0A7Y1XH94-F1
#
_entry.id   AF-A0A7Y1XH94-F1
#
_cell.length_a   1.000
_cell.length_b   1.000
_cell.length_c   1.000
_cell.angle_alpha   90.00
_cell.angle_beta   90.00
_cell.angle_gamma   90.00
#
_symmetry.space_group_name_H-M   'P 1'
#
loop_
_entity.id
_entity.type
_entity.pdbx_description
1 polymer ?
#
loop_
_entity_poly.entity_id
_entity_poly.type
_entity_poly.pdbx_seq_one_letter_code
_entity_poly.pdbx_strand_id
1 'polypeptide(L)'
;MLSPLGPLLNRLSGQASFNRAFSKVFGAQTRPNALQLQEYWFLVNYKQGKHIFHNLITYIDDRRTHRQRWLRALIDAQIPLALINGSDDPVSGAHMVARYKELGCRLDYLAELAGIGHYPQLEAASLVSEHYLAFLE
;
A
#
# COMPACT_ATOMS: atom_id res chain seq x y z
N MET A 1 6.53 16.17 -4.03
CA MET A 1 5.49 15.60 -4.91
C MET A 1 4.22 16.44 -4.94
N LEU A 2 3.77 17.02 -3.81
CA LEU A 2 2.64 17.99 -3.75
C LEU A 2 3.02 19.46 -4.08
N SER A 3 4.27 19.71 -4.47
CA SER A 3 4.70 21.03 -4.94
C SER A 3 4.36 21.17 -6.44
N PRO A 4 4.13 22.38 -6.96
CA PRO A 4 3.98 22.64 -8.40
C PRO A 4 5.15 22.14 -9.27
N LEU A 5 6.29 21.78 -8.65
CA LEU A 5 7.44 21.13 -9.30
C LEU A 5 7.34 19.58 -9.36
N GLY A 6 6.26 19.00 -8.84
CA GLY A 6 6.01 17.55 -8.81
C GLY A 6 6.13 16.84 -10.16
N PRO A 7 5.62 17.40 -11.28
CA PRO A 7 5.81 16.84 -12.62
C PRO A 7 7.28 16.75 -13.05
N LEU A 8 8.11 17.70 -12.62
CA LEU A 8 9.54 17.76 -12.97
C LEU A 8 10.35 16.69 -12.20
N LEU A 9 10.05 16.50 -10.91
CA LEU A 9 10.65 15.44 -10.08
C LEU A 9 10.27 14.03 -10.57
N ASN A 10 9.03 13.85 -11.04
CA ASN A 10 8.62 12.60 -11.67
C ASN A 10 9.36 12.34 -12.98
N ARG A 11 9.64 13.36 -13.81
CA ARG A 11 10.44 13.18 -15.03
C ARG A 11 11.90 12.75 -14.73
N LEU A 12 12.51 13.30 -13.67
CA LEU A 12 13.93 13.05 -13.33
C LEU A 12 14.19 11.74 -12.54
N SER A 13 13.15 11.08 -12.04
CA SER A 13 13.31 9.84 -11.25
C SER A 13 13.57 8.62 -12.16
N GLY A 14 14.82 8.24 -12.41
CA GLY A 14 15.17 7.05 -13.21
C GLY A 14 14.88 5.71 -12.52
N GLN A 15 15.01 4.60 -13.27
CA GLN A 15 14.75 3.24 -12.77
C GLN A 15 15.55 2.90 -11.50
N ALA A 16 16.82 3.35 -11.41
CA ALA A 16 17.64 3.09 -10.23
C ALA A 16 17.06 3.74 -8.96
N SER A 17 16.50 4.94 -9.06
CA SER A 17 15.85 5.61 -7.92
C SER A 17 14.54 4.92 -7.56
N PHE A 18 13.76 4.49 -8.55
CA PHE A 18 12.57 3.67 -8.34
C PHE A 18 12.92 2.36 -7.62
N ASN A 19 13.88 1.60 -8.13
CA ASN A 19 14.29 0.32 -7.53
C ASN A 19 14.68 0.47 -6.05
N ARG A 20 15.46 1.50 -5.71
CA ARG A 20 15.85 1.77 -4.32
C ARG A 20 14.66 2.12 -3.43
N ALA A 21 13.80 3.03 -3.88
CA ALA A 21 12.64 3.46 -3.08
C ALA A 21 11.60 2.35 -2.94
N PHE A 22 11.31 1.65 -4.03
CA PHE A 22 10.36 0.56 -4.09
C PHE A 22 10.81 -0.62 -3.22
N SER A 23 12.07 -1.04 -3.30
CA SER A 23 12.58 -2.15 -2.46
C SER A 23 12.64 -1.82 -0.97
N LYS A 24 12.65 -0.54 -0.59
CA LYS A 24 12.75 -0.12 0.82
C LYS A 24 11.48 -0.41 1.61
N VAL A 25 10.33 -0.52 0.95
CA VAL A 25 9.04 -0.73 1.62
C VAL A 25 8.65 -2.21 1.72
N PHE A 26 9.46 -3.11 1.17
CA PHE A 26 9.28 -4.57 1.27
C PHE A 26 9.87 -5.09 2.58
N GLY A 27 9.35 -6.23 3.03
CA GLY A 27 9.92 -7.01 4.10
C GLY A 27 11.38 -7.41 3.84
N ALA A 28 12.15 -7.64 4.90
CA ALA A 28 13.59 -7.85 4.80
C ALA A 28 13.96 -9.04 3.90
N GLN A 29 13.13 -10.09 3.90
CA GLN A 29 13.36 -11.34 3.18
C GLN A 29 12.52 -11.49 1.90
N THR A 30 11.69 -10.51 1.58
CA THR A 30 10.72 -10.55 0.47
C THR A 30 10.99 -9.47 -0.58
N ARG A 31 12.16 -8.82 -0.52
CA ARG A 31 12.55 -7.80 -1.49
C ARG A 31 12.55 -8.36 -2.91
N PRO A 32 12.11 -7.55 -3.90
CA PRO A 32 12.08 -8.00 -5.28
C PRO A 32 13.49 -8.17 -5.82
N ASN A 33 13.69 -9.21 -6.63
CA ASN A 33 14.92 -9.42 -7.37
C ASN A 33 15.03 -8.45 -8.57
N ALA A 34 16.17 -8.47 -9.25
CA ALA A 34 16.44 -7.55 -10.36
C ALA A 34 15.43 -7.68 -11.52
N LEU A 35 14.99 -8.89 -11.83
CA LEU A 35 14.00 -9.15 -12.89
C LEU A 35 12.64 -8.57 -12.51
N GLN A 36 12.16 -8.86 -11.29
CA GLN A 36 10.90 -8.30 -10.77
C GLN A 36 10.91 -6.76 -10.77
N LEU A 37 12.02 -6.15 -10.35
CA LEU A 37 12.17 -4.70 -10.38
C LEU A 37 12.13 -4.13 -11.81
N GLN A 38 12.68 -4.85 -12.79
CA GLN A 38 12.56 -4.47 -14.20
C GLN A 38 11.11 -4.57 -14.69
N GLU A 39 10.39 -5.62 -14.32
CA GLU A 39 8.98 -5.81 -14.66
C GLU A 39 8.09 -4.73 -14.04
N TYR A 40 8.26 -4.44 -12.75
CA TYR A 40 7.51 -3.37 -12.07
C TYR A 40 7.80 -2.01 -12.67
N TRP A 41 9.07 -1.73 -12.99
CA TRP A 41 9.44 -0.50 -13.68
C TRP A 41 8.77 -0.40 -15.06
N PHE A 42 8.76 -1.49 -15.82
CA PHE A 42 8.06 -1.55 -17.10
C PHE A 42 6.57 -1.25 -16.93
N LEU A 43 5.89 -1.92 -16.00
CA LEU A 43 4.45 -1.74 -15.73
C LEU A 43 4.10 -0.30 -15.36
N VAL A 44 4.90 0.31 -14.49
CA VAL A 44 4.73 1.71 -14.07
C VAL A 44 4.87 2.70 -15.25
N ASN A 45 5.73 2.39 -16.22
CA ASN A 45 5.96 3.24 -17.39
C ASN A 45 5.07 2.87 -18.59
N TYR A 46 4.35 1.76 -18.52
CA TYR A 46 3.44 1.32 -19.57
C TYR A 46 2.43 2.41 -19.90
N LYS A 47 2.23 2.69 -21.21
CA LYS A 47 1.40 3.79 -21.71
C LYS A 47 1.72 5.15 -21.08
N GLN A 48 3.01 5.42 -20.85
CA GLN A 48 3.51 6.65 -20.21
C GLN A 48 3.00 6.84 -18.77
N GLY A 49 2.62 5.76 -18.07
CA GLY A 49 1.91 5.76 -16.79
C GLY A 49 2.56 6.58 -15.66
N LYS A 50 3.88 6.81 -15.72
CA LYS A 50 4.63 7.59 -14.73
C LYS A 50 4.07 8.99 -14.46
N HIS A 51 3.38 9.61 -15.42
CA HIS A 51 2.72 10.88 -15.18
C HIS A 51 1.62 10.75 -14.11
N ILE A 52 0.95 9.62 -13.96
CA ILE A 52 -0.20 9.52 -13.06
C ILE A 52 0.16 9.68 -11.57
N PHE A 53 1.41 9.42 -11.17
CA PHE A 53 1.81 9.51 -9.76
C PHE A 53 1.61 10.91 -9.15
N HIS A 54 1.83 11.99 -9.91
CA HIS A 54 1.61 13.33 -9.37
C HIS A 54 0.12 13.66 -9.20
N ASN A 55 -0.75 13.00 -9.97
CA ASN A 55 -2.19 13.11 -9.81
C ASN A 55 -2.67 12.23 -8.66
N LEU A 56 -2.16 11.00 -8.56
CA LEU A 56 -2.58 10.11 -7.47
C LEU A 56 -2.20 10.68 -6.11
N ILE A 57 -1.01 11.24 -5.94
CA ILE A 57 -0.54 11.71 -4.63
C ILE A 57 -1.40 12.82 -3.99
N THR A 58 -2.26 13.51 -4.76
CA THR A 58 -3.18 14.52 -4.22
C THR A 58 -4.19 13.91 -3.24
N TYR A 59 -4.38 12.58 -3.24
CA TYR A 59 -5.20 11.89 -2.24
C TYR A 59 -4.77 12.17 -0.79
N ILE A 60 -3.52 12.60 -0.57
CA ILE A 60 -3.02 12.98 0.76
C ILE A 60 -3.74 14.23 1.31
N ASP A 61 -4.19 15.13 0.46
CA ASP A 61 -5.00 16.28 0.87
C ASP A 61 -6.46 15.84 1.04
N ASP A 62 -6.96 14.98 0.16
CA ASP A 62 -8.31 14.41 0.26
C ASP A 62 -8.52 13.66 1.57
N ARG A 63 -7.54 12.86 2.03
CA ARG A 63 -7.65 12.13 3.31
C ARG A 63 -7.70 13.06 4.52
N ARG A 64 -7.17 14.28 4.42
CA ARG A 64 -7.27 15.29 5.49
C ARG A 64 -8.66 15.92 5.48
N THR A 65 -9.09 16.38 4.31
CA THR A 65 -10.39 17.03 4.09
C THR A 65 -11.56 16.10 4.39
N HIS A 66 -11.49 14.85 3.95
CA HIS A 66 -12.57 13.86 4.04
C HIS A 66 -12.40 12.85 5.16
N ARG A 67 -11.42 13.05 6.04
CA ARG A 67 -11.05 12.10 7.11
C ARG A 67 -12.25 11.55 7.86
N GLN A 68 -13.12 12.43 8.36
CA GLN A 68 -14.25 12.04 9.20
C GLN A 68 -15.26 11.18 8.43
N ARG A 69 -15.59 11.59 7.20
CA ARG A 69 -16.51 10.85 6.33
C ARG A 69 -15.96 9.45 6.04
N TRP A 70 -14.69 9.33 5.69
CA TRP A 70 -14.08 8.04 5.34
C TRP A 70 -13.89 7.13 6.56
N LEU A 71 -13.47 7.69 7.70
CA LEU A 71 -13.37 6.93 8.94
C LEU A 71 -14.74 6.39 9.36
N ARG A 72 -15.79 7.22 9.27
CA ARG A 72 -17.12 6.79 9.68
C ARG A 72 -17.66 5.67 8.80
N ALA A 73 -17.32 5.64 7.51
CA ALA A 73 -17.66 4.52 6.64
C ALA A 73 -17.03 3.18 7.09
N LEU A 74 -15.84 3.21 7.70
CA LEU A 74 -15.18 2.02 8.25
C LEU A 74 -15.73 1.62 9.63
N ILE A 75 -16.12 2.60 10.45
CA ILE A 75 -16.74 2.34 11.77
C ILE A 75 -18.16 1.78 11.60
N ASP A 76 -18.98 2.41 10.75
CA ASP A 76 -20.40 2.07 10.57
C ASP A 76 -20.63 1.06 9.44
N ALA A 77 -19.59 0.37 8.96
CA ALA A 77 -19.70 -0.55 7.84
C ALA A 77 -20.78 -1.62 8.12
N GLN A 78 -21.75 -1.72 7.22
CA GLN A 78 -22.85 -2.70 7.33
C GLN A 78 -22.47 -4.08 6.76
N ILE A 79 -21.35 -4.17 6.06
CA ILE A 79 -20.78 -5.41 5.53
C ILE A 79 -19.57 -5.85 6.36
N PRO A 80 -19.27 -7.16 6.43
CA PRO A 80 -18.05 -7.65 7.05
C PRO A 80 -16.81 -7.02 6.42
N LEU A 81 -15.84 -6.64 7.25
CA LEU A 81 -14.55 -6.09 6.83
C LEU A 81 -13.40 -6.97 7.29
N ALA A 82 -12.54 -7.34 6.34
CA ALA A 82 -11.27 -7.99 6.58
C ALA A 82 -10.10 -7.04 6.34
N LEU A 83 -9.07 -7.14 7.19
CA LEU A 83 -7.79 -6.48 6.97
C LEU A 83 -6.67 -7.53 6.89
N ILE A 84 -5.98 -7.58 5.75
CA ILE A 84 -4.75 -8.37 5.58
C ILE A 84 -3.60 -7.37 5.45
N ASN A 85 -2.68 -7.36 6.41
CA ASN A 85 -1.66 -6.32 6.55
C ASN A 85 -0.26 -6.90 6.67
N GLY A 86 0.69 -6.36 5.91
CA GLY A 86 2.12 -6.63 6.13
C GLY A 86 2.63 -5.83 7.32
N SER A 87 3.00 -6.52 8.40
CA SER A 87 3.30 -5.88 9.68
C SER A 87 4.57 -5.02 9.65
N ASP A 88 5.49 -5.34 8.73
CA ASP A 88 6.80 -4.70 8.58
C ASP A 88 6.75 -3.52 7.61
N ASP A 89 5.57 -3.17 7.07
CA ASP A 89 5.41 -1.99 6.22
C ASP A 89 5.77 -0.70 6.99
N PRO A 90 6.82 0.05 6.56
CA PRO A 90 7.24 1.26 7.25
C PRO A 90 6.24 2.42 7.14
N VAL A 91 5.24 2.33 6.24
CA VAL A 91 4.23 3.37 6.01
C VAL A 91 2.95 3.06 6.79
N SER A 92 2.41 1.85 6.62
CA SER A 92 1.10 1.42 7.14
C SER A 92 1.11 -0.01 7.71
N GLY A 93 2.18 -0.42 8.39
CA GLY A 93 2.31 -1.73 9.05
C GLY A 93 1.57 -1.83 10.39
N ALA A 94 2.16 -2.54 11.35
CA ALA A 94 1.52 -2.87 12.63
C ALA A 94 0.96 -1.65 13.40
N HIS A 95 1.61 -0.49 13.32
CA HIS A 95 1.11 0.75 13.94
C HIS A 95 -0.22 1.23 13.35
N MET A 96 -0.44 1.00 12.05
CA MET A 96 -1.70 1.33 11.39
C MET A 96 -2.82 0.40 11.86
N VAL A 97 -2.54 -0.89 12.00
CA VAL A 97 -3.48 -1.88 12.54
C VAL A 97 -3.87 -1.53 13.98
N ALA A 98 -2.89 -1.18 14.83
CA ALA A 98 -3.15 -0.71 16.19
C ALA A 98 -4.09 0.51 16.18
N ARG A 99 -3.79 1.51 15.34
CA ARG A 99 -4.64 2.70 15.21
C ARG A 99 -6.04 2.39 14.66
N TYR A 100 -6.16 1.44 13.74
CA TYR A 100 -7.44 0.98 13.18
C TYR A 100 -8.33 0.40 14.29
N LYS A 101 -7.75 -0.44 15.17
CA LYS A 101 -8.43 -1.00 16.35
C LYS A 101 -8.84 0.09 17.35
N GLU A 102 -7.93 1.00 17.70
CA GLU A 102 -8.22 2.12 18.62
C GLU A 102 -9.37 3.01 18.16
N LEU A 103 -9.51 3.19 16.85
CA LEU A 103 -10.56 4.02 16.26
C LEU A 103 -11.93 3.33 16.25
N GLY A 104 -12.03 2.07 16.67
CA GLY A 104 -13.27 1.31 16.68
C GLY A 104 -13.82 1.03 15.28
N CYS A 105 -12.95 0.96 14.28
CA CYS A 105 -13.34 0.55 12.94
C CYS A 105 -13.85 -0.90 12.96
N ARG A 106 -14.86 -1.21 12.14
CA ARG A 106 -15.31 -2.59 11.98
C ARG A 106 -14.18 -3.46 11.46
N LEU A 107 -13.99 -4.61 12.11
CA LEU A 107 -12.92 -5.56 11.84
C LEU A 107 -13.39 -6.97 12.18
N ASP A 108 -14.01 -7.64 11.21
CA ASP A 108 -14.54 -8.99 11.37
C ASP A 108 -13.42 -10.03 11.19
N TYR A 109 -12.38 -9.70 10.40
CA TYR A 109 -11.22 -10.54 10.20
C TYR A 109 -9.92 -9.73 10.13
N LEU A 110 -8.85 -10.27 10.69
CA LEU A 110 -7.53 -9.64 10.67
C LEU A 110 -6.43 -10.69 10.47
N ALA A 111 -5.58 -10.46 9.47
CA ALA A 111 -4.31 -11.15 9.30
C ALA A 111 -3.15 -10.15 9.34
N GLU A 112 -2.31 -10.27 10.36
CA GLU A 112 -1.08 -9.50 10.52
C GLU A 112 0.11 -10.38 10.07
N LEU A 113 0.67 -10.09 8.90
CA LEU A 113 1.71 -10.90 8.27
C LEU A 113 3.09 -10.39 8.69
N ALA A 114 3.72 -11.08 9.64
CA ALA A 114 5.06 -10.76 10.13
C ALA A 114 6.12 -10.95 9.03
N GLY A 115 7.09 -10.04 8.95
CA GLY A 115 8.15 -10.10 7.94
C GLY A 115 7.73 -9.65 6.54
N ILE A 116 6.46 -9.25 6.37
CA ILE A 116 5.89 -8.78 5.10
C ILE A 116 5.73 -7.26 5.15
N GLY A 117 6.15 -6.59 4.08
CA GLY A 117 6.11 -5.15 3.95
C GLY A 117 4.83 -4.62 3.29
N HIS A 118 4.99 -3.53 2.54
CA HIS A 118 3.91 -2.70 1.99
C HIS A 118 3.06 -3.37 0.92
N TYR A 119 3.56 -4.44 0.27
CA TYR A 119 2.84 -5.12 -0.81
C TYR A 119 2.61 -6.60 -0.50
N PRO A 120 1.77 -6.97 0.50
CA PRO A 120 1.51 -8.36 0.85
C PRO A 120 1.14 -9.25 -0.34
N GLN A 121 0.39 -8.72 -1.30
CA GLN A 121 -0.02 -9.43 -2.52
C GLN A 121 1.14 -9.77 -3.47
N LEU A 122 2.27 -9.05 -3.39
CA LEU A 122 3.49 -9.35 -4.14
C LEU A 122 4.47 -10.17 -3.32
N GLU A 123 4.50 -9.95 -2.00
CA GLU A 123 5.48 -10.53 -1.08
C GLU A 123 5.07 -11.92 -0.58
N ALA A 124 3.77 -12.16 -0.40
CA ALA A 124 3.23 -13.37 0.18
C ALA A 124 1.86 -13.70 -0.44
N ALA A 125 1.77 -13.72 -1.78
CA ALA A 125 0.52 -13.91 -2.52
C ALA A 125 -0.29 -15.15 -2.05
N SER A 126 0.38 -16.26 -1.73
CA SER A 126 -0.25 -17.48 -1.21
C SER A 126 -0.92 -17.25 0.14
N LEU A 127 -0.23 -16.59 1.09
CA LEU A 127 -0.81 -16.25 2.40
C LEU A 127 -1.96 -15.26 2.27
N VAL A 128 -1.84 -14.26 1.40
CA VAL A 128 -2.95 -13.33 1.13
C VAL A 128 -4.17 -14.08 0.60
N SER A 129 -3.96 -15.04 -0.30
CA SER A 129 -5.04 -15.86 -0.87
C SER A 129 -5.68 -16.75 0.18
N GLU A 130 -4.87 -17.38 1.04
CA GLU A 130 -5.33 -18.20 2.16
C GLU A 130 -6.21 -17.39 3.13
N HIS A 131 -5.72 -16.25 3.61
CA HIS A 131 -6.46 -15.38 4.52
C HIS A 131 -7.73 -14.79 3.87
N TYR A 132 -7.66 -14.48 2.58
CA TYR A 132 -8.83 -14.01 1.84
C TYR A 132 -9.91 -15.09 1.73
N LEU A 133 -9.53 -16.33 1.38
CA LEU A 133 -10.47 -17.44 1.28
C LEU A 133 -11.07 -17.78 2.66
N ALA A 134 -10.25 -17.78 3.72
CA ALA A 134 -10.72 -18.01 5.09
C ALA A 134 -11.72 -16.94 5.58
N PHE A 135 -11.70 -15.73 5.03
CA PHE A 135 -12.69 -14.70 5.33
C PHE A 135 -14.00 -14.88 4.54
N LEU A 136 -13.97 -15.56 3.41
CA LEU A 136 -15.17 -15.83 2.60
C LEU A 136 -16.00 -17.00 3.12
N GLU A 137 -15.40 -17.90 3.89
CA GLU A 137 -16.04 -19.05 4.54
C GLU A 137 -16.81 -18.63 5.80
#